data_AF-A0A3M1SQF7-F1
#
_entry.id   AF-A0A3M1SQF7-F1
#
_cell.length_a   1.000
_cell.length_b   1.000
_cell.length_c   1.000
_cell.angle_alpha   90.00
_cell.angle_beta   90.00
_cell.angle_gamma   90.00
#
_symmetry.space_group_name_H-M   'P 1'
#
loop_
_entity.id
_entity.type
_entity.pdbx_description
1 polymer ?
#
loop_
_entity_poly.entity_id
_entity_poly.type
_entity_poly.pdbx_seq_one_letter_code
_entity_poly.pdbx_strand_id
1 'polypeptide(L)' 'MTVVSNPIRNRYEFVLLYDVENGNPNGDPDAGNMPRIDPE' A
#
# COMPACT_ATOMS: atom_id res chain seq x y z
N MET A 1 30.33 8.09 14.73
CA MET A 1 29.29 8.97 15.32
C MET A 1 27.95 8.31 15.01
N THR A 2 27.42 7.54 15.96
CA THR A 2 26.23 6.71 15.72
C THR A 2 24.99 7.54 15.98
N VAL A 3 24.14 7.72 14.97
CA VAL A 3 22.83 8.35 15.14
C VAL A 3 21.96 7.38 15.92
N VAL A 4 21.57 7.73 17.15
CA VAL A 4 20.62 6.95 17.91
C VAL A 4 19.23 7.22 17.32
N SER A 5 18.60 6.20 16.74
CA SER A 5 17.21 6.30 16.28
C SER A 5 16.29 6.25 17.49
N ASN A 6 15.32 7.17 17.54
CA ASN A 6 14.24 7.16 18.52
C ASN A 6 12.97 6.61 17.86
N PRO A 7 12.65 5.32 18.03
CA PRO A 7 11.47 4.73 17.42
C PRO A 7 10.18 5.24 18.06
N ILE A 8 9.11 5.25 17.25
CA ILE A 8 7.73 5.50 17.69
C ILE A 8 7.31 4.48 18.75
N ARG A 9 6.62 4.95 19.82
CA ARG A 9 6.31 4.14 21.02
C ARG A 9 4.85 3.71 21.15
N ASN A 10 3.95 4.28 20.34
CA ASN A 10 2.52 4.05 20.45
C ASN A 10 1.98 3.38 19.17
N ARG A 11 0.88 2.64 19.30
CA ARG A 11 0.12 2.13 18.16
C ARG A 11 -0.67 3.29 17.54
N TYR A 12 -0.59 3.40 16.22
CA TYR A 12 -1.40 4.32 15.44
C TYR A 12 -2.27 3.50 14.50
N GLU A 13 -3.56 3.77 14.53
CA GLU A 13 -4.52 3.23 13.58
C GLU A 13 -4.91 4.34 12.61
N PHE A 14 -5.04 4.00 11.34
CA PHE A 14 -5.53 4.94 10.35
C PHE A 14 -6.38 4.22 9.32
N VAL A 15 -7.36 4.94 8.79
CA VAL A 15 -8.08 4.57 7.58
C VAL A 15 -7.53 5.48 6.48
N LEU A 16 -6.97 4.87 5.44
CA LEU A 16 -6.53 5.57 4.24
C LEU A 16 -7.53 5.29 3.13
N LEU A 17 -8.24 6.33 2.70
CA LEU A 17 -9.11 6.28 1.55
C LEU A 17 -8.41 6.99 0.39
N TYR A 18 -8.39 6.35 -0.77
CA TYR A 18 -7.91 6.92 -2.01
C TYR A 18 -8.75 6.39 -3.17
N ASP A 19 -8.83 7.16 -4.25
CA ASP A 19 -9.54 6.81 -5.47
C ASP A 19 -8.57 6.63 -6.65
N VAL A 20 -9.11 6.06 -7.73
CA VAL A 20 -8.39 5.86 -8.97
C VAL A 20 -9.34 6.19 -10.10
N GLU A 21 -8.95 7.15 -10.93
CA GLU A 21 -9.68 7.49 -12.15
C GLU A 21 -8.85 7.10 -13.37
N ASN A 22 -9.45 6.32 -14.29
CA ASN A 22 -8.81 5.89 -15.55
C ASN A 22 -7.42 5.24 -15.38
N GLY A 23 -7.20 4.52 -14.28
CA GLY A 23 -5.90 3.94 -13.93
C GLY A 23 -5.99 2.49 -13.42
N ASN A 24 -4.82 1.84 -13.34
CA ASN A 24 -4.64 0.55 -12.69
C ASN A 24 -3.82 0.75 -11.40
N PRO A 25 -4.44 0.65 -10.20
CA PRO A 25 -3.73 0.93 -8.95
C PRO A 25 -2.73 -0.15 -8.52
N ASN A 26 -2.92 -1.39 -9.00
CA ASN A 26 -2.32 -2.56 -8.37
C ASN A 26 -2.14 -3.70 -9.37
N GLY A 27 -1.49 -3.42 -10.50
CA GLY A 27 -1.30 -4.40 -11.58
C GLY A 27 -0.80 -5.77 -11.12
N ASP A 28 -1.38 -6.80 -11.73
CA ASP A 28 -1.00 -8.19 -11.53
C ASP A 28 0.08 -8.60 -12.55
N PRO A 29 1.30 -8.98 -12.12
CA PRO A 29 2.36 -9.40 -13.03
C PRO A 29 2.05 -10.71 -13.77
N ASP A 30 1.21 -11.58 -13.21
CA ASP A 30 0.87 -12.89 -13.76
C ASP A 30 -0.37 -12.82 -14.66
N ALA A 31 -1.19 -11.77 -14.52
CA ALA A 31 -2.38 -11.51 -15.33
C ALA A 31 -2.19 -10.37 -16.35
N GLY A 32 -0.98 -10.19 -16.89
CA GLY A 32 -0.72 -9.23 -17.96
C GLY A 32 -0.96 -7.76 -17.55
N ASN A 33 -0.66 -7.42 -16.29
CA ASN A 33 -0.86 -6.08 -15.72
C ASN A 33 -2.34 -5.62 -15.68
N MET A 34 -3.29 -6.55 -15.57
CA MET A 34 -4.67 -6.21 -15.18
C MET A 34 -4.73 -5.82 -13.68
N PRO A 35 -5.75 -5.06 -13.23
CA PRO A 35 -5.95 -4.82 -11.80
C PRO A 35 -6.08 -6.13 -11.03
N ARG A 36 -5.46 -6.22 -9.84
CA ARG A 36 -5.68 -7.38 -8.96
C ARG A 36 -7.12 -7.38 -8.47
N ILE A 37 -7.79 -8.53 -8.61
CA ILE A 37 -9.15 -8.80 -8.14
C ILE A 37 -9.04 -9.98 -7.17
N ASP A 38 -9.84 -9.96 -6.09
CA ASP A 38 -9.95 -11.11 -5.20
C ASP A 38 -10.76 -12.22 -5.91
N PRO A 39 -10.21 -13.44 -6.07
CA PRO A 39 -10.96 -14.54 -6.65
C PRO A 39 -12.03 -15.14 -5.71
N GLU A 40 -12.08 -14.74 -4.44
CA GLU A 40 -13.08 -15.20 -3.45
C GLU A 40 -14.46 -14.51 -3.54
#